data_AF-A0A832MVC5-F1
#
_entry.id   AF-A0A832MVC5-F1
#
_cell.length_a   1.000
_cell.length_b   1.000
_cell.length_c   1.000
_cell.angle_alpha   90.00
_cell.angle_beta   90.00
_cell.angle_gamma   90.00
#
_symmetry.space_group_name_H-M   'P 1'
#
loop_
_entity.id
_entity.type
_entity.pdbx_description
1 polymer ?
#
loop_
_entity_poly.entity_id
_entity_poly.type
_entity_poly.pdbx_seq_one_letter_code
_entity_poly.pdbx_strand_id
1 'polypeptide(L)' 'MKLTIAILPGDGIGPEVTKQAKKVLEAISHQFDH' A
#
# COMPACT_ATOMS: atom_id res chain seq x y z
N MET A 1 -4.02 -5.29 -13.37
CA MET A 1 -4.89 -4.09 -13.49
C MET A 1 -4.13 -2.84 -13.00
N LYS A 2 -4.48 -1.64 -13.48
CA LYS A 2 -3.83 -0.40 -13.00
C LYS A 2 -4.80 0.41 -12.14
N LEU A 3 -4.83 0.11 -10.84
CA LEU A 3 -5.64 0.86 -9.87
C LEU A 3 -4.83 2.02 -9.30
N THR A 4 -5.42 3.21 -9.26
CA THR A 4 -4.83 4.37 -8.58
C THR A 4 -5.40 4.45 -7.18
N ILE A 5 -4.57 4.24 -6.17
CA ILE A 5 -4.96 4.28 -4.76
C ILE A 5 -4.31 5.50 -4.11
N ALA A 6 -5.12 6.41 -3.57
CA ALA A 6 -4.63 7.52 -2.77
C ALA A 6 -4.29 7.03 -1.37
N ILE A 7 -3.03 7.23 -0.94
CA ILE A 7 -2.59 6.93 0.43
C ILE A 7 -2.52 8.25 1.18
N LEU A 8 -3.30 8.36 2.26
CA LEU A 8 -3.29 9.48 3.18
C LEU A 8 -2.63 9.01 4.50
N PRO A 9 -1.33 9.26 4.72
CA PRO A 9 -0.58 8.62 5.79
C PRO A 9 -0.92 9.12 7.20
N GLY A 10 -1.53 10.29 7.34
CA GLY A 10 -1.85 10.89 8.65
C GLY A 10 -0.59 11.25 9.46
N ASP A 11 -0.76 11.35 10.78
CA ASP A 11 0.28 11.74 11.74
C ASP A 11 0.71 10.58 12.65
N GLY A 12 1.70 10.82 13.52
CA GLY A 12 2.21 9.82 14.45
C GLY A 12 2.91 8.67 13.72
N ILE A 13 2.54 7.42 14.02
CA ILE A 13 3.10 6.22 13.37
C ILE A 13 2.46 5.92 12.00
N GLY A 14 1.55 6.77 11.53
CA GLY A 14 0.79 6.60 10.30
C GLY A 14 1.67 6.39 9.05
N PRO A 15 2.71 7.21 8.81
CA PRO A 15 3.65 7.01 7.71
C PRO A 15 4.39 5.66 7.74
N GLU A 16 4.76 5.16 8.92
CA GLU A 16 5.51 3.92 9.10
C GLU A 16 4.65 2.69 8.80
N VAL A 17 3.42 2.67 9.32
CA VAL A 17 2.49 1.55 9.10
C VAL A 17 1.96 1.54 7.67
N THR A 18 1.65 2.70 7.09
CA THR A 18 1.18 2.79 5.69
C THR A 18 2.27 2.38 4.70
N LYS A 19 3.55 2.66 5.00
CA LYS A 19 4.68 2.13 4.22
C LYS A 19 4.73 0.61 4.21
N GLN A 20 4.45 -0.06 5.33
CA GLN A 20 4.41 -1.54 5.34
C GLN A 20 3.15 -2.07 4.64
N ALA A 21 1.99 -1.44 4.85
CA ALA A 21 0.76 -1.80 4.16
C ALA A 21 0.93 -1.76 2.64
N LYS A 22 1.60 -0.71 2.13
CA LYS A 22 1.91 -0.60 0.69
C LYS A 22 2.69 -1.80 0.18
N LYS A 23 3.72 -2.27 0.89
CA LYS A 23 4.52 -3.44 0.48
C LYS A 23 3.68 -4.71 0.39
N VAL A 24 2.76 -4.90 1.34
CA VAL A 24 1.86 -6.06 1.34
C VAL A 24 0.92 -6.00 0.15
N LEU A 25 0.35 -4.82 -0.15
CA LEU A 25 -0.51 -4.62 -1.31
C LEU A 25 0.24 -4.86 -2.63
N GLU A 26 1.49 -4.41 -2.75
CA GLU A 26 2.35 -4.67 -3.91
C GLU A 26 2.65 -6.17 -4.07
N ALA A 27 2.95 -6.87 -2.96
CA ALA A 27 3.19 -8.31 -2.99
C ALA A 27 1.95 -9.10 -3.42
N ILE A 28 0.76 -8.71 -2.94
CA ILE A 28 -0.51 -9.33 -3.35
C ILE A 28 -0.83 -9.01 -4.82
N SER A 29 -0.64 -7.77 -5.26
CA SER A 29 -0.80 -7.38 -6.67
C SER A 29 0.08 -8.23 -7.58
N HIS A 30 1.35 -8.43 -7.21
CA HIS A 30 2.27 -9.31 -7.93
C HIS A 30 1.84 -10.79 -7.90
N GLN A 31 1.35 -11.29 -6.76
CA GLN A 31 0.95 -12.70 -6.61
C GLN A 31 -0.27 -13.08 -7.47
N PHE A 32 -1.16 -12.13 -7.74
CA PHE A 32 -2.43 -12.37 -8.45
C PHE A 32 -2.49 -11.69 -9.82
N ASP A 33 -1.36 -11.20 -10.36
CA ASP A 33 -1.27 -10.49 -11.63
C ASP A 33 -2.28 -9.33 -11.76
N HIS A 34 -2.50 -8.64 -10.63
CA HIS A 34 -3.52 -7.62 -10.43
C HIS A 34 -3.00 -6.20 -10.46
#